data_AF-A0A292YCC7-F1
#
_entry.id   AF-A0A292YCC7-F1
#
_cell.length_a   1.000
_cell.length_b   1.000
_cell.length_c   1.000
_cell.angle_alpha   90.00
_cell.angle_beta   90.00
_cell.angle_gamma   90.00
#
_symmetry.space_group_name_H-M   'P 1'
#
loop_
_entity.id
_entity.type
_entity.pdbx_description
1 polymer ?
#
loop_
_entity_poly.entity_id
_entity_poly.type
_entity_poly.pdbx_seq_one_letter_code
_entity_poly.pdbx_strand_id
1 'polypeptide(L)' 'MAVSPKLREFWNKSLSTMPKKEVQAKLRNIGVNLPTGNLSEDETRKLLYGFLARLDEPIQEEAIQMFAKQQI' A
#
# COMPACT_ATOMS: atom_id res chain seq x y z
N MET A 1 -13.68 -2.20 -11.27
CA MET A 1 -13.48 -2.05 -9.82
C MET A 1 -13.18 -0.58 -9.54
N ALA A 2 -14.06 0.11 -8.83
CA ALA A 2 -13.81 1.48 -8.40
C ALA A 2 -12.82 1.45 -7.22
N VAL A 3 -11.85 2.36 -7.20
CA VAL A 3 -10.95 2.49 -6.06
C VAL A 3 -11.72 3.10 -4.89
N SER A 4 -11.63 2.48 -3.71
CA SER A 4 -12.34 3.01 -2.52
C SER A 4 -11.87 4.43 -2.18
N PRO A 5 -12.77 5.31 -1.70
CA PRO A 5 -12.40 6.65 -1.24
C PRO A 5 -11.30 6.61 -0.17
N LYS A 6 -11.34 5.60 0.72
CA LYS A 6 -10.34 5.42 1.78
C LYS A 6 -8.96 5.06 1.23
N LEU A 7 -8.87 4.26 0.17
CA LEU A 7 -7.58 3.98 -0.47
C LEU A 7 -6.98 5.25 -1.10
N ARG A 8 -7.83 6.09 -1.71
CA ARG A 8 -7.40 7.38 -2.27
C ARG A 8 -6.94 8.34 -1.17
N GLU A 9 -7.63 8.40 -0.03
CA GLU A 9 -7.18 9.17 1.12
C GLU A 9 -5.87 8.65 1.70
N PHE A 10 -5.72 7.32 1.84
CA PHE A 10 -4.49 6.69 2.30
C PHE A 10 -3.29 7.04 1.41
N TRP A 11 -3.51 7.08 0.08
CA TRP A 11 -2.49 7.57 -0.86
C TRP A 11 -2.06 8.99 -0.54
N ASN A 12 -3.01 9.91 -0.47
CA ASN A 12 -2.72 11.33 -0.29
C ASN A 12 -2.08 11.64 1.07
N LYS A 13 -2.54 10.97 2.15
CA LYS A 13 -2.13 11.28 3.52
C LYS A 13 -0.89 10.52 4.01
N SER A 14 -0.69 9.29 3.55
CA SER A 14 0.33 8.40 4.13
C SER A 14 1.22 7.75 3.08
N LEU A 15 0.65 7.06 2.08
CA LEU A 15 1.45 6.24 1.17
C LEU A 15 2.33 7.09 0.24
N SER A 16 1.91 8.30 -0.15
CA SER A 16 2.69 9.21 -1.01
C SER A 16 4.01 9.67 -0.38
N THR A 17 4.06 9.78 0.95
CA THR A 17 5.23 10.21 1.73
C THR A 17 5.95 9.07 2.42
N MET A 18 5.38 7.85 2.41
CA MET A 18 5.94 6.69 3.07
C MET A 18 7.32 6.31 2.48
N PRO A 19 8.35 6.08 3.31
CA PRO A 19 9.67 5.66 2.84
C PRO A 19 9.60 4.31 2.12
N LYS A 20 10.38 4.13 1.06
CA LYS A 20 10.43 2.86 0.30
C LYS A 20 10.59 1.63 1.19
N LYS A 21 11.44 1.68 2.22
CA LYS A 21 11.67 0.54 3.15
C LYS A 21 10.41 0.12 3.89
N GLU A 22 9.60 1.09 4.33
CA GLU A 22 8.33 0.79 5.02
C GLU A 22 7.30 0.20 4.06
N VAL A 23 7.19 0.76 2.84
CA VAL A 23 6.30 0.20 1.80
C VAL A 23 6.71 -1.24 1.46
N GLN A 24 8.01 -1.51 1.33
CA GLN A 24 8.53 -2.85 1.09
C GLN A 24 8.22 -3.81 2.26
N ALA A 25 8.34 -3.34 3.51
CA ALA A 25 7.97 -4.15 4.68
C ALA A 25 6.46 -4.48 4.68
N LYS A 26 5.61 -3.50 4.37
CA LYS A 26 4.15 -3.70 4.24
C LYS A 26 3.81 -4.67 3.12
N LEU A 27 4.46 -4.55 1.96
CA LEU A 27 4.32 -5.49 0.83
C LEU A 27 4.75 -6.91 1.20
N ARG A 28 5.84 -7.07 1.97
CA ARG A 28 6.26 -8.39 2.47
C ARG A 28 5.29 -8.98 3.49
N ASN A 29 4.73 -8.16 4.39
CA ASN A 29 3.76 -8.62 5.40
C ASN A 29 2.49 -9.20 4.77
N ILE A 30 2.09 -8.69 3.61
CA ILE A 30 0.93 -9.20 2.85
C ILE A 30 1.31 -10.30 1.83
N GLY A 31 2.55 -10.78 1.87
CA GLY A 31 3.03 -11.86 1.00
C GLY A 31 3.23 -11.47 -0.46
N VAL A 32 3.30 -10.17 -0.79
CA VAL A 32 3.59 -9.72 -2.15
C VAL A 32 5.07 -9.87 -2.43
N ASN A 33 5.39 -10.74 -3.40
CA ASN A 33 6.74 -10.85 -3.92
C ASN A 33 7.11 -9.55 -4.65
N LEU A 34 8.08 -8.82 -4.11
CA LEU A 34 8.65 -7.66 -4.77
C LEU A 34 9.36 -8.13 -6.05
N PRO A 35 9.16 -7.44 -7.19
CA PRO A 35 9.92 -7.75 -8.39
C PRO A 35 11.42 -7.62 -8.10
N THR A 36 12.21 -8.48 -8.73
CA THR A 36 13.66 -8.61 -8.52
C THR A 36 14.48 -7.42 -9.02
N GLY A 37 13.84 -6.42 -9.64
CA GLY A 37 14.47 -5.18 -10.10
C GLY A 37 14.53 -4.09 -9.02
N ASN A 38 15.45 -3.14 -9.20
CA ASN A 38 15.53 -1.95 -8.36
C ASN A 38 14.36 -1.01 -8.65
N LEU A 39 13.25 -1.18 -7.93
CA LEU A 39 12.12 -0.25 -7.99
C LEU A 39 12.51 1.11 -7.39
N SER A 40 12.08 2.20 -8.02
CA SER A 40 12.10 3.53 -7.41
C SER A 40 11.14 3.60 -6.23
N GLU A 41 11.24 4.64 -5.39
CA GLU A 41 10.31 4.83 -4.26
C GLU A 41 8.86 4.96 -4.73
N ASP A 42 8.63 5.78 -5.76
CA ASP A 42 7.32 6.00 -6.36
C ASP A 42 6.73 4.71 -6.94
N GLU A 43 7.53 3.92 -7.66
CA GLU A 43 7.13 2.61 -8.20
C GLU A 43 6.76 1.63 -7.07
N THR A 44 7.51 1.64 -5.97
CA THR A 44 7.21 0.79 -4.81
C THR A 44 5.89 1.20 -4.15
N ARG A 45 5.63 2.50 -4.01
CA ARG A 45 4.36 3.04 -3.49
C ARG A 45 3.19 2.67 -4.40
N LYS A 46 3.34 2.86 -5.71
CA LYS A 46 2.34 2.48 -6.71
C LYS A 46 2.03 0.99 -6.70
N LEU A 47 3.03 0.14 -6.45
CA LEU A 47 2.83 -1.30 -6.28
C LEU A 47 1.90 -1.63 -5.12
N LEU A 48 2.14 -1.05 -3.94
CA LEU A 48 1.26 -1.26 -2.79
C LEU A 48 -0.14 -0.71 -3.05
N TYR A 49 -0.24 0.49 -3.62
CA TYR A 49 -1.52 1.09 -3.99
C TYR A 49 -2.29 0.23 -5.00
N GLY A 50 -1.61 -0.24 -6.04
CA GLY A 50 -2.19 -1.09 -7.07
C GLY A 50 -2.61 -2.47 -6.55
N PHE A 51 -1.87 -3.03 -5.59
CA PHE A 51 -2.27 -4.25 -4.90
C PHE A 51 -3.57 -4.02 -4.12
N LEU A 52 -3.61 -2.99 -3.28
CA LEU A 52 -4.81 -2.64 -2.52
C LEU A 52 -6.00 -2.37 -3.43
N ALA A 53 -5.81 -1.65 -4.54
CA ALA A 53 -6.88 -1.34 -5.49
C ALA A 53 -7.50 -2.56 -6.17
N ARG A 54 -6.84 -3.73 -6.14
CA ARG A 54 -7.35 -5.00 -6.68
C ARG A 54 -8.18 -5.80 -5.66
N LEU A 55 -8.10 -5.46 -4.38
CA LEU A 55 -8.87 -6.12 -3.33
C LEU A 55 -10.32 -5.61 -3.34
N ASP A 56 -11.24 -6.39 -2.78
CA ASP A 56 -12.60 -5.90 -2.52
C ASP A 56 -12.59 -4.78 -1.48
N GLU A 57 -13.54 -3.85 -1.59
CA GLU A 57 -13.65 -2.67 -0.72
C GLU A 57 -13.49 -2.97 0.79
N PRO A 58 -14.21 -3.93 1.40
CA PRO A 58 -14.03 -4.23 2.82
C PRO A 58 -12.59 -4.68 3.17
N ILE A 59 -11.95 -5.44 2.28
CA ILE A 59 -10.57 -5.91 2.47
C ILE A 59 -9.58 -4.75 2.30
N GLN A 60 -9.85 -3.81 1.39
CA GLN A 60 -9.06 -2.58 1.27
C GLN A 60 -9.06 -1.80 2.58
N GLU A 61 -10.24 -1.62 3.19
CA GLU A 61 -10.39 -0.89 4.44
C GLU A 61 -9.64 -1.56 5.58
N GLU A 62 -9.76 -2.89 5.73
CA GLU A 62 -9.03 -3.64 6.74
C GLU A 62 -7.51 -3.55 6.54
N ALA A 63 -7.02 -3.70 5.31
CA ALA A 63 -5.60 -3.59 5.01
C ALA A 63 -5.05 -2.17 5.29
N ILE A 64 -5.78 -1.13 4.91
CA ILE A 64 -5.42 0.26 5.22
C ILE A 64 -5.38 0.49 6.73
N GLN A 65 -6.36 -0.03 7.47
CA GLN A 65 -6.41 0.06 8.93
C GLN A 65 -5.23 -0.66 9.59
N MET A 66 -4.87 -1.86 9.12
CA MET A 66 -3.68 -2.57 9.61
C MET A 66 -2.41 -1.76 9.38
N PHE A 67 -2.28 -1.10 8.23
CA PHE A 67 -1.10 -0.28 7.94
C PHE A 67 -1.05 1.04 8.71
N ALA A 68 -2.21 1.66 8.98
CA ALA A 68 -2.31 2.88 9.76
C ALA A 68 -2.05 2.65 11.26
N LYS A 69 -2.47 1.50 11.81
CA LYS A 69 -2.25 1.16 13.23
C LYS A 69 -0.80 0.80 13.58
N GLN A 70 0.01 0.39 12.62
CA GLN A 70 1.43 0.03 12.82
C GLN A 70 2.38 1.25 12.90
N GLN A 71 1.88 2.48 12.91
CA GLN A 71 2.68 3.71 13.01
C GLN A 71 2.85 4.26 14.45
N ILE A 72 2.51 3.47 15.48
CA ILE A 72 2.67 3.81 16.92
C ILE A 72 3.90 3.12 17.49
#